data_AF-A0A6J4FXL7-F1
#
_entry.id   AF-A0A6J4FXL7-F1
#
_cell.length_a   1.000
_cell.length_b   1.000
_cell.length_c   1.000
_cell.angle_alpha   90.00
_cell.angle_beta   90.00
_cell.angle_gamma   90.00
#
_symmetry.space_group_name_H-M   'P 1'
#
loop_
_entity.id
_entity.type
_entity.pdbx_description
1 polymer ?
#
loop_
_entity_poly.entity_id
_entity_poly.type
_entity_poly.pdbx_seq_one_letter_code
_entity_poly.pdbx_strand_id
1 'polypeptide(L)'
;MAGRRLGLSVSALLLAGVPAWAAMDDRNYVARRIAADHHVQVETSGLEDDGGVCTVRGRVLRAFSGRPRMLEAGTAVAFALPCGSDSFWPVQRLNAARLLELHLKTGPAGMLVADQGQGMRAVEAATDGPTIRDDPALVREMTETMARYSIEAEAKRNNPDGALALARVDDPVLRPRLLAHAAGSFAGKRMAAADAAGDEALAAFESLSAGPERLETGLTALESLAMGGAGTHALRLADRLAPEVDALTVPSRRDSALLSLYGARIRSGGPAAALESLAKVGNPKTRRERLDDMAFAQKDFGPTNPQSPAWLDRLLSAAEVQSDPDFRREALLALCRTAYRAAAGLAEIPDLAPRAGAMAELAARRRHAPSAMLLAVLREMGGGKDARADAARWHAVSASGFDAPASLRGEVLRVLSTFTPAERAAAAALLGAAVPGAVSPERLVDLAGK
;
A
#
# COMPACT_ATOMS: atom_id res chain seq x y z
N MET A 1 48.69 67.77 -17.94
CA MET A 1 47.99 68.59 -18.94
C MET A 1 47.40 67.67 -19.98
N ALA A 2 46.09 67.82 -20.25
CA ALA A 2 45.26 67.23 -21.32
C ALA A 2 45.32 65.69 -21.48
N GLY A 3 44.23 64.92 -21.39
CA GLY A 3 42.82 65.23 -21.50
C GLY A 3 42.18 64.22 -22.46
N ARG A 4 41.20 63.45 -22.00
CA ARG A 4 39.91 63.17 -22.68
C ARG A 4 39.16 62.05 -21.95
N ARG A 5 38.07 62.45 -21.32
CA ARG A 5 36.93 61.59 -20.96
C ARG A 5 36.16 61.25 -22.24
N LEU A 6 35.93 59.96 -22.46
CA LEU A 6 34.93 59.32 -23.30
C LEU A 6 34.64 58.01 -22.53
N GLY A 7 33.50 57.77 -21.88
CA GLY A 7 32.14 58.10 -22.29
C GLY A 7 31.60 56.90 -23.06
N LEU A 8 31.22 55.83 -22.37
CA LEU A 8 30.32 54.77 -22.84
C LEU A 8 29.74 53.99 -21.64
N SER A 9 28.60 54.50 -21.18
CA SER A 9 27.41 53.77 -20.76
C SER A 9 27.55 52.51 -19.89
N VAL A 10 27.49 52.72 -18.57
CA VAL A 10 26.74 51.82 -17.69
C VAL A 10 25.26 52.09 -17.96
N SER A 11 24.63 51.30 -18.84
CA SER A 11 23.18 51.01 -18.91
C SER A 11 22.79 50.45 -20.28
N ALA A 12 22.00 49.37 -20.25
CA ALA A 12 20.98 49.07 -21.26
C ALA A 12 21.41 48.74 -22.70
N LEU A 13 21.93 47.53 -22.88
CA LEU A 13 21.44 46.63 -23.93
C LEU A 13 21.24 45.27 -23.26
N LEU A 14 20.15 45.10 -22.50
CA LEU A 14 18.90 44.56 -23.04
C LEU A 14 19.11 43.26 -23.85
N LEU A 15 19.89 42.33 -23.29
CA LEU A 15 19.32 41.01 -23.02
C LEU A 15 18.19 41.21 -22.01
N ALA A 16 17.07 41.78 -22.47
CA ALA A 16 15.78 41.52 -21.87
C ALA A 16 15.62 40.00 -22.03
N GLY A 17 15.95 39.24 -21.00
CA GLY A 17 14.98 39.12 -19.93
C GLY A 17 13.79 38.41 -20.52
N VAL A 18 14.00 37.22 -21.10
CA VAL A 18 12.95 36.20 -21.12
C VAL A 18 12.52 36.13 -19.65
N PRO A 19 11.33 36.58 -19.28
CA PRO A 19 10.99 36.59 -17.87
C PRO A 19 11.06 35.13 -17.41
N ALA A 20 11.87 34.89 -16.38
CA ALA A 20 11.93 33.63 -15.63
C ALA A 20 10.62 33.41 -14.85
N TRP A 21 9.47 33.68 -15.45
CA TRP A 21 8.16 33.70 -14.83
C TRP A 21 7.44 32.41 -15.18
N ALA A 22 7.67 31.45 -14.27
CA ALA A 22 6.96 30.19 -14.11
C ALA A 22 6.91 29.29 -15.35
N ALA A 23 8.06 28.73 -15.73
CA ALA A 23 8.04 27.40 -16.32
C ALA A 23 7.42 26.49 -15.26
N MET A 24 6.12 26.21 -15.40
CA MET A 24 5.41 25.22 -14.61
C MET A 24 6.27 23.95 -14.55
N ASP A 25 6.49 23.43 -13.34
CA ASP A 25 7.19 22.16 -13.16
C ASP A 25 6.62 21.09 -14.11
N ASP A 26 7.49 20.28 -14.71
CA ASP A 26 7.11 19.34 -15.76
C ASP A 26 5.98 18.41 -15.31
N ARG A 27 5.94 18.01 -14.02
CA ARG A 27 4.85 17.17 -13.48
C ARG A 27 3.52 17.90 -13.52
N ASN A 28 3.51 19.17 -13.13
CA ASN A 28 2.32 20.01 -13.17
C ASN A 28 1.86 20.27 -14.61
N TYR A 29 2.78 20.43 -15.56
CA TYR A 29 2.43 20.58 -16.96
C TYR A 29 1.75 19.31 -17.51
N VAL A 30 2.35 18.15 -17.28
CA VAL A 30 1.82 16.84 -17.70
C VAL A 30 0.46 16.53 -17.06
N ALA A 31 0.32 16.77 -15.75
CA ALA A 31 -0.94 16.58 -15.03
C ALA A 31 -2.10 17.34 -15.69
N ARG A 32 -1.84 18.60 -16.07
CA ARG A 32 -2.86 19.49 -16.63
C ARG A 32 -3.23 19.09 -18.05
N ARG A 33 -2.25 18.61 -18.83
CA ARG A 33 -2.51 18.03 -20.14
C ARG A 33 -3.44 16.81 -20.05
N ILE A 34 -3.18 15.91 -19.11
CA ILE A 34 -4.01 14.71 -18.91
C ILE A 34 -5.39 15.07 -18.37
N ALA A 35 -5.50 16.11 -17.52
CA ALA A 35 -6.77 16.60 -17.00
C ALA A 35 -7.62 17.38 -18.00
N ALA A 36 -7.06 17.75 -19.14
CA ALA A 36 -7.77 18.49 -20.17
C ALA A 36 -8.64 17.54 -20.99
N ASP A 37 -9.83 17.98 -21.37
CA ASP A 37 -10.64 17.26 -22.36
C ASP A 37 -9.98 17.31 -23.74
N HIS A 38 -9.19 18.36 -24.04
CA HIS A 38 -8.49 18.53 -25.31
C HIS A 38 -7.14 19.26 -25.16
N HIS A 39 -6.17 18.89 -26.01
CA HIS A 39 -4.91 19.61 -26.24
C HIS A 39 -4.82 20.00 -27.70
N VAL A 40 -4.82 21.31 -27.99
CA VAL A 40 -4.96 21.84 -29.34
C VAL A 40 -4.00 22.99 -29.64
N GLN A 41 -3.68 23.17 -30.91
CA GLN A 41 -3.16 24.42 -31.46
C GLN A 41 -4.29 25.15 -32.17
N VAL A 42 -4.48 26.42 -31.86
CA VAL A 42 -5.56 27.27 -32.36
C VAL A 42 -4.98 28.51 -33.01
N GLU A 43 -5.41 28.79 -34.24
CA GLU A 43 -5.26 30.10 -34.86
C GLU A 43 -6.36 31.01 -34.34
N THR A 44 -5.99 32.10 -33.67
CA THR A 44 -6.94 33.03 -33.07
C THR A 44 -7.50 33.97 -34.14
N SER A 45 -8.81 34.17 -34.11
CA SER A 45 -9.53 35.03 -35.06
C SER A 45 -10.24 36.20 -34.39
N GLY A 46 -10.39 36.18 -33.07
CA GLY A 46 -10.99 37.28 -32.31
C GLY A 46 -10.96 37.07 -30.81
N LEU A 47 -11.06 38.17 -30.06
CA LEU A 47 -11.09 38.21 -28.60
C LEU A 47 -12.24 39.12 -28.17
N GLU A 48 -13.09 38.65 -27.26
CA GLU A 48 -14.10 39.45 -26.58
C GLU A 48 -13.76 39.47 -25.08
N ASP A 49 -13.61 40.65 -24.48
CA ASP A 49 -13.38 40.82 -23.04
C ASP A 49 -14.70 41.20 -22.36
N ASP A 50 -15.13 40.37 -21.41
CA ASP A 50 -16.30 40.60 -20.56
C ASP A 50 -15.88 40.67 -19.10
N GLY A 51 -15.41 41.84 -18.69
CA GLY A 51 -15.15 42.15 -17.27
C GLY A 51 -14.01 41.35 -16.64
N GLY A 52 -12.93 41.07 -17.39
CA GLY A 52 -11.75 40.35 -16.88
C GLY A 52 -11.76 38.85 -17.18
N VAL A 53 -12.77 38.35 -17.88
CA VAL A 53 -12.77 37.05 -18.55
C VAL A 53 -12.84 37.29 -20.05
N CYS A 54 -11.88 36.73 -20.78
CA CYS A 54 -11.84 36.83 -22.22
C CYS A 54 -12.40 35.57 -22.85
N THR A 55 -13.23 35.73 -23.87
CA THR A 55 -13.59 34.68 -24.81
C THR A 55 -12.75 34.83 -26.08
N VAL A 56 -11.88 33.85 -26.32
CA VAL A 56 -11.08 33.76 -27.55
C VAL A 56 -11.83 32.91 -28.56
N ARG A 57 -12.01 33.42 -29.78
CA ARG A 57 -12.51 32.65 -30.93
C ARG A 57 -11.36 32.35 -31.89
N GLY A 58 -11.42 31.20 -32.52
CA GLY A 58 -10.41 30.79 -33.48
C GLY A 58 -10.76 29.51 -34.21
N ARG A 59 -9.75 28.94 -34.86
CA ARG A 59 -9.83 27.68 -35.59
C ARG A 59 -8.76 26.73 -35.10
N VAL A 60 -9.15 25.50 -34.80
CA VAL A 60 -8.21 24.43 -34.44
C VAL A 60 -7.34 24.13 -35.66
N LEU A 61 -6.04 24.32 -35.54
CA LEU A 61 -5.08 23.90 -36.56
C LEU A 61 -4.70 22.44 -36.37
N ARG A 62 -4.49 22.03 -35.12
CA ARG A 62 -4.16 20.64 -34.75
C ARG A 62 -4.77 20.26 -33.42
N ALA A 63 -5.10 18.99 -33.28
CA ALA A 63 -5.47 18.36 -32.02
C ALA A 63 -4.43 17.28 -31.71
N PHE A 64 -3.77 17.39 -30.56
CA PHE A 64 -2.78 16.44 -30.09
C PHE A 64 -3.40 15.35 -29.21
N SER A 65 -4.45 15.70 -28.45
CA SER A 65 -5.25 14.76 -27.68
C SER A 65 -6.66 15.31 -27.45
N GLY A 66 -7.60 14.42 -27.13
CA GLY A 66 -8.94 14.77 -26.66
C GLY A 66 -10.04 13.87 -27.20
N ARG A 67 -11.30 14.17 -26.85
CA ARG A 67 -12.44 13.37 -27.29
C ARG A 67 -12.59 13.42 -28.82
N PRO A 68 -12.67 12.25 -29.51
CA PRO A 68 -12.84 12.21 -30.95
C PRO A 68 -14.07 13.01 -31.38
N ARG A 69 -14.00 13.71 -32.53
CA ARG A 69 -15.09 14.49 -33.15
C ARG A 69 -15.51 15.80 -32.48
N MET A 70 -15.01 16.13 -31.29
CA MET A 70 -15.36 17.40 -30.63
C MET A 70 -14.50 18.57 -31.12
N LEU A 71 -13.19 18.38 -31.24
CA LEU A 71 -12.25 19.38 -31.73
C LEU A 71 -11.25 18.72 -32.68
N GLU A 72 -11.56 18.75 -33.97
CA GLU A 72 -10.68 18.25 -35.04
C GLU A 72 -10.00 19.43 -35.77
N ALA A 73 -8.92 19.15 -36.48
CA ALA A 73 -8.26 20.16 -37.31
C ALA A 73 -9.27 20.78 -38.30
N GLY A 74 -9.28 22.11 -38.39
CA GLY A 74 -10.22 22.90 -39.20
C GLY A 74 -11.49 23.34 -38.47
N THR A 75 -11.77 22.81 -37.28
CA THR A 75 -12.99 23.14 -36.53
C THR A 75 -12.90 24.53 -35.89
N ALA A 76 -13.98 25.31 -35.95
CA ALA A 76 -14.08 26.55 -35.19
C ALA A 76 -14.17 26.25 -33.68
N VAL A 77 -13.48 27.04 -32.86
CA VAL A 77 -13.48 26.89 -31.41
C VAL A 77 -13.60 28.24 -30.73
N ALA A 78 -14.34 28.28 -29.62
CA ALA A 78 -14.41 29.42 -28.72
C ALA A 78 -14.12 28.93 -27.31
N PHE A 79 -13.25 29.62 -26.56
CA PHE A 79 -12.90 29.25 -25.20
C PHE A 79 -12.69 30.47 -24.31
N ALA A 80 -13.01 30.33 -23.03
CA ALA A 80 -12.87 31.41 -22.06
C ALA A 80 -11.68 31.23 -21.11
N LEU A 81 -11.06 32.33 -20.70
CA LEU A 81 -10.02 32.38 -19.68
C LEU A 81 -9.96 33.74 -18.95
N PRO A 82 -9.50 33.78 -17.68
CA PRO A 82 -9.20 35.06 -17.01
C PRO A 82 -8.13 35.84 -17.77
N CYS A 83 -8.40 37.13 -18.02
CA CYS A 83 -7.50 38.00 -18.79
C CYS A 83 -7.33 39.42 -18.23
N GLY A 84 -7.74 39.66 -16.97
CA GLY A 84 -7.46 40.91 -16.26
C GLY A 84 -5.95 41.24 -16.20
N SER A 85 -5.61 42.45 -15.79
CA SER A 85 -4.22 42.94 -15.74
C SER A 85 -3.27 42.02 -14.96
N ASP A 86 -3.79 41.39 -13.92
CA ASP A 86 -3.03 40.52 -13.01
C ASP A 86 -3.15 39.03 -13.38
N SER A 87 -3.84 38.72 -14.49
CA SER A 87 -4.00 37.35 -14.99
C SER A 87 -2.75 36.88 -15.73
N PHE A 88 -2.57 35.55 -15.82
CA PHE A 88 -1.43 34.96 -16.53
C PHE A 88 -1.41 35.31 -18.04
N TRP A 89 -2.61 35.54 -18.61
CA TRP A 89 -2.81 35.99 -19.99
C TRP A 89 -3.58 37.31 -20.05
N PRO A 90 -2.93 38.46 -19.85
CA PRO A 90 -3.59 39.75 -19.99
C PRO A 90 -4.15 39.96 -21.41
N VAL A 91 -5.26 40.69 -21.54
CA VAL A 91 -5.94 41.02 -22.83
C VAL A 91 -4.95 41.40 -23.94
N GLN A 92 -3.99 42.27 -23.63
CA GLN A 92 -3.00 42.77 -24.59
C GLN A 92 -2.14 41.64 -25.19
N ARG A 93 -1.73 40.68 -24.35
CA ARG A 93 -0.94 39.53 -24.77
C ARG A 93 -1.76 38.55 -25.59
N LEU A 94 -3.03 38.35 -25.24
CA LEU A 94 -3.96 37.51 -26.00
C LEU A 94 -4.22 38.09 -27.39
N ASN A 95 -4.47 39.39 -27.48
CA ASN A 95 -4.66 40.08 -28.77
C ASN A 95 -3.43 40.01 -29.68
N ALA A 96 -2.22 39.99 -29.10
CA ALA A 96 -0.98 39.87 -29.86
C ALA A 96 -0.70 38.42 -30.33
N ALA A 97 -1.27 37.41 -29.66
CA ALA A 97 -1.03 36.02 -29.95
C ALA A 97 -1.94 35.53 -31.08
N ARG A 98 -1.36 35.33 -32.28
CA ARG A 98 -2.06 34.79 -33.46
C ARG A 98 -2.27 33.28 -33.41
N LEU A 99 -1.38 32.58 -32.71
CA LEU A 99 -1.40 31.14 -32.58
C LEU A 99 -1.17 30.77 -31.11
N LEU A 100 -2.02 29.90 -30.60
CA LEU A 100 -1.98 29.43 -29.23
C LEU A 100 -1.95 27.90 -29.17
N GLU A 101 -1.05 27.34 -28.37
CA GLU A 101 -1.13 25.96 -27.93
C GLU A 101 -1.71 25.94 -26.51
N LEU A 102 -2.79 25.18 -26.29
CA LEU A 102 -3.51 25.20 -25.03
C LEU A 102 -4.26 23.91 -24.71
N HIS A 103 -4.63 23.82 -23.43
CA HIS A 103 -5.38 22.73 -22.84
C HIS A 103 -6.79 23.21 -22.49
N LEU A 104 -7.81 22.52 -22.99
CA LEU A 104 -9.22 22.89 -22.81
C LEU A 104 -9.94 21.90 -21.90
N LYS A 105 -10.85 22.41 -21.07
CA LYS A 105 -11.80 21.66 -20.25
C LYS A 105 -13.22 22.08 -20.60
N THR A 106 -14.16 21.15 -20.54
CA THR A 106 -15.58 21.41 -20.75
C THR A 106 -16.16 21.99 -19.47
N GLY A 107 -16.65 23.22 -19.54
CA GLY A 107 -17.32 23.92 -18.46
C GLY A 107 -18.82 24.11 -18.70
N PRO A 108 -19.56 24.62 -17.70
CA PRO A 108 -21.01 24.84 -17.81
C PRO A 108 -21.41 25.80 -18.94
N ALA A 109 -20.53 26.75 -19.29
CA ALA A 109 -20.74 27.77 -20.31
C ALA A 109 -19.99 27.49 -21.63
N GLY A 110 -19.47 26.26 -21.82
CA GLY A 110 -18.66 25.89 -22.98
C GLY A 110 -17.21 25.59 -22.62
N MET A 111 -16.30 25.76 -23.57
CA MET A 111 -14.87 25.43 -23.36
C MET A 111 -14.18 26.48 -22.50
N LEU A 112 -13.39 26.03 -21.54
CA LEU A 112 -12.56 26.85 -20.67
C LEU A 112 -11.10 26.45 -20.83
N VAL A 113 -10.18 27.43 -20.76
CA VAL A 113 -8.76 27.10 -20.68
C VAL A 113 -8.46 26.50 -19.31
N ALA A 114 -7.79 25.35 -19.30
CA ALA A 114 -7.38 24.69 -18.08
C ALA A 114 -6.49 25.62 -17.24
N ASP A 115 -6.80 25.68 -15.94
CA ASP A 115 -5.97 26.30 -14.89
C ASP A 115 -5.58 27.75 -15.23
N GLN A 116 -6.57 28.50 -15.74
CA GLN A 116 -6.47 29.93 -16.00
C GLN A 116 -5.37 30.28 -17.03
N GLY A 117 -5.02 29.35 -17.91
CA GLY A 117 -4.07 29.58 -19.00
C GLY A 117 -2.60 29.48 -18.63
N GLN A 118 -2.25 29.07 -17.41
CA GLN A 118 -0.85 28.87 -17.02
C GLN A 118 -0.12 27.81 -17.88
N GLY A 119 -0.84 26.84 -18.44
CA GLY A 119 -0.30 25.84 -19.37
C GLY A 119 -0.43 26.20 -20.85
N MET A 120 -1.01 27.37 -21.17
CA MET A 120 -1.16 27.87 -22.53
C MET A 120 0.11 28.60 -22.97
N ARG A 121 0.42 28.52 -24.27
CA ARG A 121 1.59 29.15 -24.89
C ARG A 121 1.21 29.85 -26.19
N ALA A 122 1.86 30.97 -26.47
CA ALA A 122 1.87 31.55 -27.80
C ALA A 122 2.94 30.82 -28.60
N VAL A 123 2.60 30.38 -29.81
CA VAL A 123 3.52 29.71 -30.72
C VAL A 123 3.72 30.59 -31.96
N GLU A 124 4.93 30.61 -32.50
CA GLU A 124 5.24 31.47 -33.65
C GLU A 124 4.77 30.86 -34.97
N ALA A 125 4.67 29.53 -35.04
CA ALA A 125 4.21 28.78 -36.19
C ALA A 125 3.53 27.47 -35.74
N ALA A 126 2.68 26.91 -36.60
CA ALA A 126 2.07 25.60 -36.35
C ALA A 126 3.14 24.49 -36.39
N THR A 127 3.15 23.62 -35.38
CA THR A 127 4.15 22.55 -35.25
C THR A 127 3.51 21.17 -35.41
N ASP A 128 4.26 20.19 -35.92
CA ASP A 128 3.73 18.83 -36.14
C ASP A 128 3.47 18.04 -34.85
N GLY A 129 4.10 18.43 -33.75
CA GLY A 129 3.85 17.89 -32.43
C GLY A 129 3.76 18.99 -31.37
N PRO A 130 3.39 18.65 -30.13
CA PRO A 130 3.37 19.58 -29.01
C PRO A 130 4.70 20.33 -28.87
N THR A 131 4.62 21.61 -28.48
CA THR A 131 5.81 22.44 -28.24
C THR A 131 6.69 21.86 -27.13
N ILE A 132 6.07 21.25 -26.11
CA ILE A 132 6.77 20.48 -25.07
C ILE A 132 6.53 19.00 -25.32
N ARG A 133 7.63 18.28 -25.54
CA ARG A 133 7.59 16.82 -25.57
C ARG A 133 7.74 16.32 -24.14
N ASP A 134 6.68 15.74 -23.61
CA ASP A 134 6.72 15.16 -22.28
C ASP A 134 7.66 13.96 -22.21
N ASP A 135 8.26 13.75 -21.05
CA ASP A 135 8.86 12.46 -20.71
C ASP A 135 7.75 11.39 -20.69
N PRO A 136 7.81 10.36 -21.56
CA PRO A 136 6.80 9.29 -21.59
C PRO A 136 6.60 8.59 -20.24
N ALA A 137 7.65 8.49 -19.41
CA ALA A 137 7.54 7.91 -18.07
C ALA A 137 6.69 8.79 -17.15
N LEU A 138 6.87 10.11 -17.22
CA LEU A 138 6.10 11.07 -16.44
C LEU A 138 4.64 11.14 -16.90
N VAL A 139 4.37 11.06 -18.21
CA VAL A 139 2.99 10.95 -18.74
C VAL A 139 2.31 9.73 -18.14
N ARG A 140 2.97 8.58 -18.16
CA ARG A 140 2.43 7.35 -17.61
C ARG A 140 2.14 7.47 -16.11
N GLU A 141 3.08 7.99 -15.33
CA GLU A 141 2.93 8.22 -13.88
C GLU A 141 1.70 9.11 -13.57
N MET A 142 1.58 10.23 -14.29
CA MET A 142 0.48 11.17 -14.08
C MET A 142 -0.85 10.61 -14.57
N THR A 143 -0.88 9.86 -15.67
CA THR A 143 -2.09 9.19 -16.16
C THR A 143 -2.57 8.16 -15.14
N GLU A 144 -1.65 7.35 -14.59
CA GLU A 144 -1.98 6.38 -13.55
C GLU A 144 -2.59 7.09 -12.34
N THR A 145 -1.91 8.13 -11.84
CA THR A 145 -2.34 8.90 -10.66
C THR A 145 -3.75 9.46 -10.83
N MET A 146 -4.00 10.14 -11.95
CA MET A 146 -5.29 10.76 -12.24
C MET A 146 -6.40 9.73 -12.44
N ALA A 147 -6.13 8.65 -13.19
CA ALA A 147 -7.10 7.59 -13.40
C ALA A 147 -7.50 6.93 -12.08
N ARG A 148 -6.56 6.67 -11.17
CA ARG A 148 -6.85 6.09 -9.85
C ARG A 148 -7.81 6.95 -9.02
N TYR A 149 -7.61 8.28 -8.99
CA TYR A 149 -8.53 9.19 -8.30
C TYR A 149 -9.94 9.17 -8.91
N SER A 150 -10.04 9.18 -10.23
CA SER A 150 -11.32 9.15 -10.94
C SER A 150 -12.05 7.81 -10.78
N ILE A 151 -11.32 6.69 -10.83
CA ILE A 151 -11.86 5.33 -10.56
C ILE A 151 -12.45 5.26 -9.15
N GLU A 152 -11.75 5.77 -8.14
CA GLU A 152 -12.27 5.81 -6.77
C GLU A 152 -13.52 6.67 -6.64
N ALA A 153 -13.57 7.81 -7.34
CA ALA A 153 -14.73 8.69 -7.35
C ALA A 153 -15.95 8.02 -7.99
N GLU A 154 -15.79 7.33 -9.12
CA GLU A 154 -16.86 6.57 -9.76
C GLU A 154 -17.32 5.39 -8.90
N ALA A 155 -16.38 4.66 -8.28
CA ALA A 155 -16.72 3.63 -7.31
C ALA A 155 -17.46 4.21 -6.09
N LYS A 156 -17.21 5.48 -5.68
CA LYS A 156 -17.96 6.16 -4.59
C LYS A 156 -19.39 6.51 -5.00
N ARG A 157 -19.62 6.73 -6.28
CA ARG A 157 -20.94 6.95 -6.87
C ARG A 157 -21.67 5.65 -7.21
N ASN A 158 -21.11 4.49 -6.85
CA ASN A 158 -21.63 3.16 -7.21
C ASN A 158 -21.76 2.98 -8.73
N ASN A 159 -20.82 3.55 -9.51
CA ASN A 159 -20.78 3.47 -10.96
C ASN A 159 -19.61 2.58 -11.44
N PRO A 160 -19.78 1.24 -11.46
CA PRO A 160 -18.73 0.32 -11.88
C PRO A 160 -18.35 0.48 -13.35
N ASP A 161 -19.32 0.77 -14.22
CA ASP A 161 -19.09 0.90 -15.67
C ASP A 161 -18.20 2.12 -15.97
N GLY A 162 -18.46 3.25 -15.31
CA GLY A 162 -17.62 4.45 -15.42
C GLY A 162 -16.19 4.20 -14.93
N ALA A 163 -16.03 3.53 -13.79
CA ALA A 163 -14.72 3.15 -13.28
C ALA A 163 -13.96 2.18 -14.21
N LEU A 164 -14.65 1.18 -14.79
CA LEU A 164 -14.03 0.24 -15.73
C LEU A 164 -13.64 0.91 -17.06
N ALA A 165 -14.45 1.85 -17.55
CA ALA A 165 -14.12 2.63 -18.74
C ALA A 165 -12.81 3.42 -18.55
N LEU A 166 -12.58 3.97 -17.34
CA LEU A 166 -11.35 4.67 -16.99
C LEU A 166 -10.15 3.72 -16.81
N ALA A 167 -10.38 2.47 -16.40
CA ALA A 167 -9.33 1.49 -16.16
C ALA A 167 -8.84 0.78 -17.44
N ARG A 168 -9.71 0.66 -18.46
CA ARG A 168 -9.43 -0.01 -19.74
C ARG A 168 -8.69 0.89 -20.72
N VAL A 169 -7.50 1.34 -20.32
CA VAL A 169 -6.60 2.12 -21.18
C VAL A 169 -5.87 1.23 -22.18
N ASP A 170 -5.42 1.84 -23.28
CA ASP A 170 -4.66 1.14 -24.33
C ASP A 170 -3.20 0.84 -23.93
N ASP A 171 -2.64 1.58 -22.97
CA ASP A 171 -1.28 1.32 -22.47
C ASP A 171 -1.26 -0.06 -21.74
N PRO A 172 -0.46 -1.02 -22.24
CA PRO A 172 -0.48 -2.39 -21.73
C PRO A 172 0.07 -2.50 -20.31
N VAL A 173 0.95 -1.59 -19.88
CA VAL A 173 1.55 -1.55 -18.55
C VAL A 173 0.55 -0.95 -17.54
N LEU A 174 -0.15 0.11 -17.92
CA LEU A 174 -1.14 0.78 -17.06
C LEU A 174 -2.41 -0.03 -16.88
N ARG A 175 -2.90 -0.69 -17.95
CA ARG A 175 -4.17 -1.41 -17.94
C ARG A 175 -4.31 -2.39 -16.76
N PRO A 176 -3.38 -3.34 -16.51
CA PRO A 176 -3.49 -4.24 -15.36
C PRO A 176 -3.42 -3.51 -14.01
N ARG A 177 -2.63 -2.44 -13.88
CA ARG A 177 -2.53 -1.64 -12.65
C ARG A 177 -3.85 -0.94 -12.33
N LEU A 178 -4.47 -0.31 -13.32
CA LEU A 178 -5.73 0.42 -13.17
C LEU A 178 -6.92 -0.53 -12.97
N LEU A 179 -6.97 -1.66 -13.69
CA LEU A 179 -7.98 -2.70 -13.47
C LEU A 179 -7.85 -3.31 -12.06
N ALA A 180 -6.63 -3.57 -11.59
CA ALA A 180 -6.38 -4.01 -10.21
C ALA A 180 -6.85 -2.98 -9.17
N HIS A 181 -6.62 -1.69 -9.42
CA HIS A 181 -7.09 -0.59 -8.56
C HIS A 181 -8.63 -0.49 -8.56
N ALA A 182 -9.28 -0.66 -9.71
CA ALA A 182 -10.73 -0.71 -9.81
C ALA A 182 -11.30 -1.92 -9.07
N ALA A 183 -10.74 -3.12 -9.29
CA ALA A 183 -11.13 -4.35 -8.59
C ALA A 183 -11.00 -4.22 -7.07
N GLY A 184 -9.88 -3.66 -6.59
CA GLY A 184 -9.69 -3.34 -5.18
C GLY A 184 -10.73 -2.35 -4.66
N SER A 185 -11.00 -1.27 -5.40
CA SER A 185 -12.00 -0.26 -5.02
C SER A 185 -13.42 -0.85 -4.93
N PHE A 186 -13.76 -1.78 -5.83
CA PHE A 186 -15.04 -2.49 -5.84
C PHE A 186 -15.15 -3.51 -4.70
N ALA A 187 -14.08 -4.27 -4.44
CA ALA A 187 -14.04 -5.27 -3.38
C ALA A 187 -14.24 -4.62 -2.00
N GLY A 188 -13.53 -3.50 -1.74
CA GLY A 188 -13.68 -2.74 -0.50
C GLY A 188 -15.10 -2.21 -0.25
N LYS A 189 -15.91 -2.09 -1.32
CA LYS A 189 -17.32 -1.68 -1.26
C LYS A 189 -18.31 -2.81 -1.47
N ARG A 190 -17.83 -4.06 -1.55
CA ARG A 190 -18.64 -5.27 -1.77
C ARG A 190 -19.50 -5.18 -3.03
N MET A 191 -18.98 -4.57 -4.09
CA MET A 191 -19.66 -4.49 -5.38
C MET A 191 -19.48 -5.80 -6.16
N ALA A 192 -20.53 -6.27 -6.83
CA ALA A 192 -20.49 -7.53 -7.60
C ALA A 192 -19.46 -7.52 -8.76
N ALA A 193 -19.12 -6.34 -9.27
CA ALA A 193 -18.14 -6.17 -10.35
C ALA A 193 -16.68 -6.43 -9.92
N ALA A 194 -16.40 -6.60 -8.62
CA ALA A 194 -15.04 -6.75 -8.10
C ALA A 194 -14.30 -7.95 -8.70
N ASP A 195 -14.95 -9.12 -8.75
CA ASP A 195 -14.31 -10.35 -9.21
C ASP A 195 -14.04 -10.30 -10.72
N ALA A 196 -15.00 -9.85 -11.52
CA ALA A 196 -14.82 -9.69 -12.97
C ALA A 196 -13.69 -8.70 -13.32
N ALA A 197 -13.58 -7.59 -12.58
CA ALA A 197 -12.48 -6.64 -12.75
C ALA A 197 -11.12 -7.25 -12.35
N GLY A 198 -11.11 -8.07 -11.29
CA GLY A 198 -9.91 -8.80 -10.85
C GLY A 198 -9.43 -9.83 -11.86
N ASP A 199 -10.34 -10.60 -12.46
CA ASP A 199 -10.03 -11.55 -13.52
C ASP A 199 -9.52 -10.83 -14.79
N GLU A 200 -10.12 -9.68 -15.16
CA GLU A 200 -9.63 -8.86 -16.28
C GLU A 200 -8.22 -8.30 -16.00
N ALA A 201 -7.94 -7.88 -14.76
CA ALA A 201 -6.62 -7.41 -14.35
C ALA A 201 -5.55 -8.52 -14.47
N LEU A 202 -5.87 -9.75 -14.04
CA LEU A 202 -4.98 -10.89 -14.17
C LEU A 202 -4.72 -11.25 -15.64
N ALA A 203 -5.77 -11.27 -16.47
CA ALA A 203 -5.63 -11.54 -17.90
C ALA A 203 -4.77 -10.45 -18.60
N ALA A 204 -4.96 -9.18 -18.24
CA ALA A 204 -4.14 -8.08 -18.75
C ALA A 204 -2.68 -8.16 -18.28
N PHE A 205 -2.41 -8.67 -17.08
CA PHE A 205 -1.05 -8.92 -16.61
C PHE A 205 -0.41 -10.11 -17.33
N GLU A 206 -1.17 -11.18 -17.59
CA GLU A 206 -0.69 -12.38 -18.29
C GLU A 206 -0.35 -12.12 -19.76
N SER A 207 -0.92 -11.07 -20.38
CA SER A 207 -0.57 -10.65 -21.75
C SER A 207 0.69 -9.80 -21.85
N LEU A 208 1.27 -9.36 -20.72
CA LEU A 208 2.52 -8.62 -20.72
C LEU A 208 3.70 -9.48 -21.18
N SER A 209 4.56 -8.89 -22.00
CA SER A 209 5.82 -9.52 -22.39
C SER A 209 6.76 -9.69 -21.19
N ALA A 210 7.54 -10.77 -21.17
CA ALA A 210 8.54 -10.98 -20.13
C ALA A 210 9.57 -9.83 -20.14
N GLY A 211 9.81 -9.23 -18.98
CA GLY A 211 10.75 -8.13 -18.83
C GLY A 211 10.62 -7.40 -17.49
N PRO A 212 11.52 -6.44 -17.20
CA PRO A 212 11.53 -5.71 -15.93
C PRO A 212 10.21 -4.97 -15.63
N GLU A 213 9.57 -4.40 -16.66
CA GLU A 213 8.31 -3.65 -16.54
C GLU A 213 7.13 -4.56 -16.12
N ARG A 214 7.16 -5.84 -16.49
CA ARG A 214 6.14 -6.81 -16.10
C ARG A 214 6.15 -7.05 -14.59
N LEU A 215 7.34 -7.27 -14.01
CA LEU A 215 7.48 -7.47 -12.58
C LEU A 215 7.04 -6.24 -11.79
N GLU A 216 7.50 -5.05 -12.18
CA GLU A 216 7.10 -3.79 -11.54
C GLU A 216 5.58 -3.60 -11.59
N THR A 217 4.99 -3.81 -12.77
CA THR A 217 3.54 -3.72 -12.99
C THR A 217 2.75 -4.70 -12.14
N GLY A 218 3.22 -5.94 -12.07
CA GLY A 218 2.61 -6.95 -11.23
C GLY A 218 2.68 -6.59 -9.75
N LEU A 219 3.81 -6.08 -9.26
CA LEU A 219 3.97 -5.67 -7.86
C LEU A 219 3.06 -4.48 -7.50
N THR A 220 2.93 -3.49 -8.39
CA THR A 220 2.01 -2.35 -8.21
C THR A 220 0.55 -2.81 -8.23
N ALA A 221 0.16 -3.66 -9.19
CA ALA A 221 -1.18 -4.22 -9.27
C ALA A 221 -1.53 -5.08 -8.04
N LEU A 222 -0.56 -5.88 -7.56
CA LEU A 222 -0.70 -6.70 -6.36
C LEU A 222 -0.98 -5.84 -5.12
N GLU A 223 -0.28 -4.73 -4.96
CA GLU A 223 -0.54 -3.79 -3.86
C GLU A 223 -1.96 -3.25 -3.91
N SER A 224 -2.42 -2.79 -5.07
CA SER A 224 -3.79 -2.29 -5.28
C SER A 224 -4.86 -3.35 -4.94
N LEU A 225 -4.70 -4.59 -5.42
CA LEU A 225 -5.64 -5.68 -5.12
C LEU A 225 -5.68 -6.00 -3.62
N ALA A 226 -4.50 -6.14 -3.00
CA ALA A 226 -4.39 -6.53 -1.60
C ALA A 226 -4.90 -5.42 -0.66
N MET A 227 -4.59 -4.15 -0.94
CA MET A 227 -5.06 -3.01 -0.14
C MET A 227 -6.55 -2.76 -0.30
N GLY A 228 -7.12 -3.01 -1.49
CA GLY A 228 -8.55 -2.86 -1.76
C GLY A 228 -9.41 -4.02 -1.24
N GLY A 229 -8.81 -5.13 -0.81
CA GLY A 229 -9.54 -6.29 -0.29
C GLY A 229 -9.95 -7.32 -1.35
N ALA A 230 -9.41 -7.23 -2.57
CA ALA A 230 -9.59 -8.24 -3.63
C ALA A 230 -8.67 -9.46 -3.40
N GLY A 231 -8.83 -10.11 -2.23
CA GLY A 231 -7.87 -11.08 -1.70
C GLY A 231 -7.58 -12.27 -2.60
N THR A 232 -8.60 -12.89 -3.20
CA THR A 232 -8.42 -14.05 -4.11
C THR A 232 -7.53 -13.70 -5.30
N HIS A 233 -7.73 -12.54 -5.91
CA HIS A 233 -6.98 -12.08 -7.07
C HIS A 233 -5.56 -11.66 -6.68
N ALA A 234 -5.39 -11.01 -5.52
CA ALA A 234 -4.08 -10.68 -4.97
C ALA A 234 -3.23 -11.95 -4.73
N LEU A 235 -3.81 -13.00 -4.13
CA LEU A 235 -3.09 -14.26 -3.91
C LEU A 235 -2.69 -14.92 -5.24
N ARG A 236 -3.61 -14.99 -6.22
CA ARG A 236 -3.31 -15.51 -7.55
C ARG A 236 -2.17 -14.74 -8.22
N LEU A 237 -2.19 -13.41 -8.18
CA LEU A 237 -1.13 -12.58 -8.76
C LEU A 237 0.20 -12.77 -8.02
N ALA A 238 0.19 -12.85 -6.69
CA ALA A 238 1.39 -13.10 -5.90
C ALA A 238 2.06 -14.43 -6.29
N ASP A 239 1.28 -15.48 -6.55
CA ASP A 239 1.79 -16.78 -6.98
C ASP A 239 2.38 -16.74 -8.39
N ARG A 240 1.82 -15.93 -9.30
CA ARG A 240 2.39 -15.67 -10.62
C ARG A 240 3.72 -14.92 -10.56
N LEU A 241 3.85 -13.98 -9.62
CA LEU A 241 5.05 -13.13 -9.47
C LEU A 241 6.18 -13.84 -8.72
N ALA A 242 5.87 -14.81 -7.84
CA ALA A 242 6.87 -15.44 -6.98
C ALA A 242 8.10 -16.00 -7.73
N PRO A 243 7.95 -16.73 -8.87
CA PRO A 243 9.10 -17.22 -9.63
C PRO A 243 9.98 -16.09 -10.19
N GLU A 244 9.39 -14.99 -10.64
CA GLU A 244 10.14 -13.83 -11.17
C GLU A 244 10.90 -13.10 -10.05
N VAL A 245 10.28 -12.97 -8.88
CA VAL A 245 10.94 -12.42 -7.69
C VAL A 245 12.12 -13.29 -7.25
N ASP A 246 11.94 -14.62 -7.26
CA ASP A 246 13.01 -15.55 -6.91
C ASP A 246 14.17 -15.54 -7.90
N ALA A 247 13.91 -15.21 -9.17
CA ALA A 247 14.92 -15.07 -10.21
C ALA A 247 15.72 -13.75 -10.15
N LEU A 248 15.33 -12.79 -9.30
CA LEU A 248 16.04 -11.51 -9.17
C LEU A 248 17.45 -11.70 -8.60
N THR A 249 18.45 -11.21 -9.33
CA THR A 249 19.86 -11.30 -8.95
C THR A 249 20.34 -10.15 -8.05
N VAL A 250 19.64 -9.01 -8.06
CA VAL A 250 19.98 -7.85 -7.22
C VAL A 250 19.33 -8.01 -5.84
N PRO A 251 20.11 -8.25 -4.76
CA PRO A 251 19.55 -8.61 -3.45
C PRO A 251 18.58 -7.58 -2.88
N SER A 252 18.87 -6.28 -3.02
CA SER A 252 18.00 -5.22 -2.52
C SER A 252 16.64 -5.16 -3.22
N ARG A 253 16.61 -5.36 -4.55
CA ARG A 253 15.37 -5.42 -5.32
C ARG A 253 14.58 -6.70 -5.00
N ARG A 254 15.29 -7.82 -4.85
CA ARG A 254 14.70 -9.10 -4.45
C ARG A 254 14.03 -9.01 -3.08
N ASP A 255 14.74 -8.54 -2.06
CA ASP A 255 14.20 -8.37 -0.72
C ASP A 255 12.99 -7.42 -0.71
N SER A 256 13.07 -6.30 -1.44
CA SER A 256 11.93 -5.38 -1.58
C SER A 256 10.70 -6.05 -2.20
N ALA A 257 10.87 -6.83 -3.27
CA ALA A 257 9.78 -7.54 -3.91
C ALA A 257 9.23 -8.69 -3.02
N LEU A 258 10.09 -9.42 -2.31
CA LEU A 258 9.67 -10.43 -1.32
C LEU A 258 8.85 -9.81 -0.20
N LEU A 259 9.20 -8.62 0.27
CA LEU A 259 8.43 -7.87 1.26
C LEU A 259 7.06 -7.42 0.71
N SER A 260 6.98 -7.04 -0.56
CA SER A 260 5.71 -6.74 -1.22
C SER A 260 4.82 -7.99 -1.32
N LEU A 261 5.38 -9.15 -1.71
CA LEU A 261 4.66 -10.43 -1.72
C LEU A 261 4.17 -10.82 -0.32
N TYR A 262 5.04 -10.72 0.68
CA TYR A 262 4.69 -10.95 2.08
C TYR A 262 3.53 -10.07 2.52
N GLY A 263 3.63 -8.75 2.33
CA GLY A 263 2.60 -7.80 2.75
C GLY A 263 1.26 -8.04 2.07
N ALA A 264 1.25 -8.33 0.77
CA ALA A 264 0.03 -8.63 0.04
C ALA A 264 -0.61 -9.95 0.49
N ARG A 265 0.18 -11.02 0.63
CA ARG A 265 -0.31 -12.34 1.09
C ARG A 265 -0.85 -12.29 2.51
N ILE A 266 -0.21 -11.54 3.41
CA ILE A 266 -0.77 -11.28 4.75
C ILE A 266 -2.12 -10.61 4.62
N ARG A 267 -2.24 -9.47 3.93
CA ARG A 267 -3.51 -8.73 3.76
C ARG A 267 -4.62 -9.58 3.13
N SER A 268 -4.27 -10.51 2.25
CA SER A 268 -5.22 -11.36 1.55
C SER A 268 -5.51 -12.71 2.22
N GLY A 269 -5.00 -12.94 3.44
CA GLY A 269 -5.32 -14.13 4.23
C GLY A 269 -4.55 -15.40 3.84
N GLY A 270 -3.37 -15.27 3.22
CA GLY A 270 -2.47 -16.37 2.85
C GLY A 270 -1.21 -16.44 3.72
N PRO A 271 -1.30 -16.76 5.03
CA PRO A 271 -0.18 -16.64 5.97
C PRO A 271 0.98 -17.60 5.69
N ALA A 272 0.72 -18.83 5.21
CA ALA A 272 1.78 -19.80 4.91
C ALA A 272 2.71 -19.32 3.79
N ALA A 273 2.13 -18.91 2.66
CA ALA A 273 2.88 -18.37 1.53
C ALA A 273 3.50 -17.00 1.86
N ALA A 274 2.89 -16.23 2.76
CA ALA A 274 3.49 -14.98 3.23
C ALA A 274 4.78 -15.25 4.02
N LEU A 275 4.74 -16.18 4.98
CA LEU A 275 5.91 -16.56 5.75
C LEU A 275 6.99 -17.19 4.87
N GLU A 276 6.62 -17.94 3.82
CA GLU A 276 7.58 -18.43 2.83
C GLU A 276 8.29 -17.29 2.10
N SER A 277 7.58 -16.23 1.68
CA SER A 277 8.20 -15.03 1.11
C SER A 277 9.14 -14.34 2.11
N LEU A 278 8.74 -14.25 3.37
CA LEU A 278 9.54 -13.60 4.40
C LEU A 278 10.82 -14.39 4.74
N ALA A 279 10.74 -15.72 4.75
CA ALA A 279 11.88 -16.61 4.98
C ALA A 279 13.01 -16.37 3.97
N LYS A 280 12.66 -16.01 2.73
CA LYS A 280 13.61 -15.76 1.64
C LYS A 280 14.32 -14.40 1.73
N VAL A 281 13.86 -13.48 2.59
CA VAL A 281 14.47 -12.14 2.76
C VAL A 281 15.85 -12.29 3.38
N GLY A 282 16.87 -11.75 2.72
CA GLY A 282 18.27 -11.94 3.11
C GLY A 282 18.64 -11.29 4.45
N ASN A 283 18.00 -10.18 4.80
CA ASN A 283 18.29 -9.44 6.04
C ASN A 283 17.49 -9.96 7.26
N PRO A 284 18.14 -10.57 8.28
CA PRO A 284 17.46 -11.09 9.47
C PRO A 284 16.83 -10.00 10.34
N LYS A 285 17.41 -8.79 10.37
CA LYS A 285 16.82 -7.68 11.12
C LYS A 285 15.46 -7.30 10.54
N THR A 286 15.40 -7.17 9.21
CA THR A 286 14.16 -6.85 8.50
C THR A 286 13.10 -7.95 8.67
N ARG A 287 13.48 -9.23 8.63
CA ARG A 287 12.53 -10.32 8.91
C ARG A 287 11.91 -10.21 10.30
N ARG A 288 12.74 -10.01 11.33
CA ARG A 288 12.26 -9.85 12.72
C ARG A 288 11.36 -8.64 12.88
N GLU A 289 11.75 -7.49 12.33
CA GLU A 289 10.90 -6.28 12.34
C GLU A 289 9.53 -6.57 11.72
N ARG A 290 9.49 -7.28 10.58
CA ARG A 290 8.22 -7.64 9.93
C ARG A 290 7.40 -8.66 10.70
N LEU A 291 8.03 -9.61 11.41
CA LEU A 291 7.34 -10.57 12.29
C LEU A 291 6.76 -9.89 13.53
N ASP A 292 7.51 -8.95 14.13
CA ASP A 292 7.08 -8.16 15.28
C ASP A 292 5.93 -7.20 14.90
N ASP A 293 6.01 -6.58 13.72
CA ASP A 293 4.98 -5.71 13.16
C ASP A 293 3.76 -6.49 12.59
N MET A 294 3.86 -7.82 12.43
CA MET A 294 2.89 -8.64 11.67
C MET A 294 1.48 -8.60 12.27
N ALA A 295 1.37 -8.52 13.60
CA ALA A 295 0.07 -8.41 14.26
C ALA A 295 -0.53 -7.01 14.18
N PHE A 296 0.18 -5.98 13.73
CA PHE A 296 -0.35 -4.62 13.69
C PHE A 296 -0.64 -4.14 12.25
N ALA A 297 -0.20 -4.90 11.25
CA ALA A 297 -0.32 -4.54 9.83
C ALA A 297 -1.73 -4.76 9.23
N GLN A 298 -2.58 -5.55 9.89
CA GLN A 298 -4.02 -5.55 9.61
C GLN A 298 -4.70 -4.85 10.77
N LYS A 299 -5.39 -3.74 10.47
CA LYS A 299 -6.18 -2.97 11.43
C LYS A 299 -6.85 -3.93 12.44
N ASP A 300 -6.48 -3.73 13.70
CA ASP A 300 -7.03 -4.34 14.91
C ASP A 300 -6.52 -5.74 15.33
N PHE A 301 -5.29 -5.84 15.83
CA PHE A 301 -5.06 -6.60 17.08
C PHE A 301 -5.44 -5.76 18.32
N GLY A 302 -6.51 -4.98 18.18
CA GLY A 302 -7.09 -4.26 19.30
C GLY A 302 -7.89 -5.22 20.19
N PRO A 303 -8.07 -4.87 21.47
CA PRO A 303 -8.85 -5.67 22.42
C PRO A 303 -10.30 -5.97 22.00
N THR A 304 -10.79 -5.23 21.00
CA THR A 304 -12.16 -5.26 20.52
C THR A 304 -12.36 -6.12 19.27
N ASN A 305 -11.30 -6.57 18.57
CA ASN A 305 -11.46 -7.38 17.36
C ASN A 305 -11.63 -8.88 17.70
N PRO A 306 -12.81 -9.47 17.47
CA PRO A 306 -13.06 -10.88 17.79
C PRO A 306 -12.30 -11.87 16.88
N GLN A 307 -11.75 -11.42 15.75
CA GLN A 307 -11.06 -12.29 14.80
C GLN A 307 -9.57 -12.50 15.13
N SER A 308 -8.99 -11.67 16.00
CA SER A 308 -7.56 -11.68 16.31
C SER A 308 -7.02 -13.03 16.79
N PRO A 309 -7.69 -13.78 17.69
CA PRO A 309 -7.20 -15.09 18.12
C PRO A 309 -7.17 -16.11 16.96
N ALA A 310 -8.22 -16.14 16.14
CA ALA A 310 -8.30 -17.06 15.01
C ALA A 310 -7.25 -16.75 13.94
N TRP A 311 -6.98 -15.47 13.70
CA TRP A 311 -5.92 -15.06 12.77
C TRP A 311 -4.53 -15.39 13.31
N LEU A 312 -4.27 -15.12 14.59
CA LEU A 312 -2.99 -15.45 15.22
C LEU A 312 -2.71 -16.96 15.22
N ASP A 313 -3.74 -17.79 15.46
CA ASP A 313 -3.58 -19.24 15.38
C ASP A 313 -3.24 -19.72 13.97
N ARG A 314 -3.81 -19.10 12.92
CA ARG A 314 -3.42 -19.39 11.53
C ARG A 314 -1.97 -18.99 11.24
N LEU A 315 -1.51 -17.85 11.76
CA LEU A 315 -0.12 -17.41 11.61
C LEU A 315 0.85 -18.34 12.35
N LEU A 316 0.51 -18.73 13.58
CA LEU A 316 1.31 -19.68 14.35
C LEU A 316 1.36 -21.05 13.66
N SER A 317 0.23 -21.56 13.19
CA SER A 317 0.17 -22.82 12.43
C SER A 317 0.99 -22.74 11.13
N ALA A 318 0.93 -21.61 10.43
CA ALA A 318 1.75 -21.36 9.25
C ALA A 318 3.24 -21.31 9.57
N ALA A 319 3.63 -20.80 10.74
CA ALA A 319 5.02 -20.80 11.20
C ALA A 319 5.51 -22.21 11.52
N GLU A 320 4.67 -23.06 12.14
CA GLU A 320 5.01 -24.45 12.51
C GLU A 320 5.41 -25.32 11.31
N VAL A 321 4.79 -25.07 10.15
CA VAL A 321 5.02 -25.85 8.93
C VAL A 321 6.13 -25.30 8.03
N GLN A 322 6.83 -24.25 8.45
CA GLN A 322 7.96 -23.71 7.67
C GLN A 322 9.09 -24.74 7.55
N SER A 323 9.66 -24.83 6.34
CA SER A 323 10.70 -25.80 5.97
C SER A 323 12.05 -25.45 6.56
N ASP A 324 12.39 -24.15 6.60
CA ASP A 324 13.61 -23.65 7.25
C ASP A 324 13.45 -23.72 8.79
N PRO A 325 14.22 -24.57 9.50
CA PRO A 325 14.10 -24.74 10.94
C PRO A 325 14.51 -23.50 11.74
N ASP A 326 15.42 -22.67 11.22
CA ASP A 326 15.90 -21.47 11.89
C ASP A 326 14.87 -20.36 11.77
N PHE A 327 14.36 -20.13 10.56
CA PHE A 327 13.25 -19.19 10.35
C PHE A 327 11.98 -19.65 11.07
N ARG A 328 11.65 -20.94 11.07
CA ARG A 328 10.52 -21.49 11.85
C ARG A 328 10.61 -21.10 13.32
N ARG A 329 11.81 -21.26 13.93
CA ARG A 329 12.03 -20.89 15.33
C ARG A 329 11.91 -19.38 15.53
N GLU A 330 12.48 -18.58 14.64
CA GLU A 330 12.40 -17.11 14.64
C GLU A 330 10.94 -16.64 14.59
N ALA A 331 10.14 -17.16 13.64
CA ALA A 331 8.74 -16.82 13.45
C ALA A 331 7.87 -17.25 14.63
N LEU A 332 8.04 -18.49 15.13
CA LEU A 332 7.31 -18.98 16.30
C LEU A 332 7.59 -18.14 17.54
N LEU A 333 8.86 -17.77 17.77
CA LEU A 333 9.23 -16.93 18.90
C LEU A 333 8.55 -15.56 18.83
N ALA A 334 8.66 -14.87 17.69
CA ALA A 334 8.05 -13.56 17.51
C ALA A 334 6.52 -13.60 17.67
N LEU A 335 5.85 -14.55 17.02
CA LEU A 335 4.40 -14.68 17.08
C LEU A 335 3.88 -15.06 18.46
N CYS A 336 4.58 -15.95 19.18
CA CYS A 336 4.22 -16.31 20.54
C CYS A 336 4.40 -15.13 21.51
N ARG A 337 5.45 -14.32 21.34
CA ARG A 337 5.62 -13.07 22.11
C ARG A 337 4.50 -12.08 21.82
N THR A 338 4.03 -12.00 20.58
CA THR A 338 2.89 -11.16 20.23
C THR A 338 1.59 -11.65 20.86
N ALA A 339 1.34 -12.96 20.85
CA ALA A 339 0.22 -13.57 21.59
C ALA A 339 0.27 -13.22 23.08
N TYR A 340 1.46 -13.35 23.69
CA TYR A 340 1.68 -13.00 25.08
C TYR A 340 1.38 -11.52 25.37
N ARG A 341 1.95 -10.59 24.60
CA ARG A 341 1.73 -9.15 24.79
C ARG A 341 0.26 -8.78 24.66
N ALA A 342 -0.43 -9.36 23.67
CA ALA A 342 -1.87 -9.17 23.49
C ALA A 342 -2.67 -9.71 24.68
N ALA A 343 -2.36 -10.93 25.14
CA ALA A 343 -3.03 -11.53 26.29
C ALA A 343 -2.77 -10.74 27.59
N ALA A 344 -1.55 -10.29 27.83
CA ALA A 344 -1.19 -9.50 29.01
C ALA A 344 -1.94 -8.16 29.02
N GLY A 345 -1.98 -7.45 27.89
CA GLY A 345 -2.75 -6.21 27.78
C GLY A 345 -4.26 -6.40 27.98
N LEU A 346 -4.83 -7.55 27.58
CA LEU A 346 -6.23 -7.90 27.85
C LEU A 346 -6.47 -8.21 29.33
N ALA A 347 -5.52 -8.86 30.00
CA ALA A 347 -5.62 -9.25 31.40
C ALA A 347 -5.65 -8.02 32.34
N GLU A 348 -5.02 -6.91 31.93
CA GLU A 348 -5.03 -5.64 32.68
C GLU A 348 -6.38 -4.92 32.65
N ILE A 349 -7.30 -5.31 31.74
CA ILE A 349 -8.62 -4.71 31.60
C ILE A 349 -9.67 -5.68 32.16
N PRO A 350 -10.33 -5.38 33.30
CA PRO A 350 -11.22 -6.33 33.99
C PRO A 350 -12.28 -6.98 33.10
N ASP A 351 -12.94 -6.20 32.24
CA ASP A 351 -14.00 -6.70 31.34
C ASP A 351 -13.48 -7.59 30.20
N LEU A 352 -12.17 -7.60 29.94
CA LEU A 352 -11.52 -8.34 28.86
C LEU A 352 -10.63 -9.47 29.35
N ALA A 353 -10.39 -9.58 30.65
CA ALA A 353 -9.65 -10.68 31.27
C ALA A 353 -10.15 -12.09 30.85
N PRO A 354 -11.47 -12.35 30.67
CA PRO A 354 -11.94 -13.65 30.15
C PRO A 354 -11.44 -13.97 28.73
N ARG A 355 -11.14 -12.96 27.90
CA ARG A 355 -10.59 -13.12 26.55
C ARG A 355 -9.08 -13.30 26.54
N ALA A 356 -8.38 -12.82 27.57
CA ALA A 356 -6.94 -12.97 27.73
C ALA A 356 -6.51 -14.44 27.75
N GLY A 357 -7.29 -15.31 28.41
CA GLY A 357 -7.00 -16.74 28.50
C GLY A 357 -6.94 -17.42 27.13
N ALA A 358 -7.91 -17.13 26.25
CA ALA A 358 -7.93 -17.70 24.90
C ALA A 358 -6.72 -17.25 24.06
N MET A 359 -6.28 -16.00 24.21
CA MET A 359 -5.11 -15.49 23.51
C MET A 359 -3.79 -16.09 24.06
N ALA A 360 -3.65 -16.18 25.38
CA ALA A 360 -2.48 -16.80 26.02
C ALA A 360 -2.35 -18.28 25.64
N GLU A 361 -3.48 -18.99 25.54
CA GLU A 361 -3.52 -20.40 25.23
C GLU A 361 -2.95 -20.75 23.85
N LEU A 362 -3.09 -19.88 22.84
CA LEU A 362 -2.53 -20.10 21.50
C LEU A 362 -1.02 -20.34 21.51
N ALA A 363 -0.29 -19.52 22.28
CA ALA A 363 1.16 -19.63 22.42
C ALA A 363 1.55 -20.63 23.51
N ALA A 364 0.75 -20.78 24.58
CA ALA A 364 1.02 -21.75 25.64
C ALA A 364 0.96 -23.20 25.12
N ARG A 365 0.01 -23.54 24.24
CA ARG A 365 -0.07 -24.86 23.57
C ARG A 365 1.19 -25.20 22.76
N ARG A 366 1.88 -24.17 22.28
CA ARG A 366 3.14 -24.26 21.53
C ARG A 366 4.37 -24.24 22.45
N ARG A 367 4.16 -24.29 23.77
CA ARG A 367 5.18 -24.30 24.82
C ARG A 367 5.94 -22.97 24.96
N HIS A 368 5.31 -21.84 24.63
CA HIS A 368 5.86 -20.53 24.98
C HIS A 368 5.71 -20.31 26.49
N ALA A 369 6.83 -20.26 27.22
CA ALA A 369 6.83 -20.26 28.68
C ALA A 369 6.13 -19.04 29.33
N PRO A 370 6.34 -17.79 28.85
CA PRO A 370 5.64 -16.62 29.38
C PRO A 370 4.11 -16.70 29.20
N SER A 371 3.64 -17.18 28.04
CA SER A 371 2.21 -17.36 27.80
C SER A 371 1.60 -18.46 28.67
N ALA A 372 2.32 -19.56 28.87
CA ALA A 372 1.88 -20.63 29.77
C ALA A 372 1.79 -20.16 31.23
N MET A 373 2.74 -19.33 31.68
CA MET A 373 2.67 -18.71 33.01
C MET A 373 1.46 -17.80 33.14
N LEU A 374 1.27 -16.90 32.18
CA LEU A 374 0.12 -15.98 32.18
C LEU A 374 -1.21 -16.74 32.17
N LEU A 375 -1.33 -17.78 31.35
CA LEU A 375 -2.52 -18.62 31.32
C LEU A 375 -2.75 -19.31 32.66
N ALA A 376 -1.70 -19.82 33.31
CA ALA A 376 -1.83 -20.44 34.62
C ALA A 376 -2.42 -19.45 35.65
N VAL A 377 -1.87 -18.24 35.74
CA VAL A 377 -2.37 -17.17 36.63
C VAL A 377 -3.83 -16.82 36.31
N LEU A 378 -4.18 -16.66 35.03
CA LEU A 378 -5.55 -16.38 34.60
C LEU A 378 -6.53 -17.49 34.97
N ARG A 379 -6.09 -18.77 34.92
CA ARG A 379 -6.92 -19.90 35.36
C ARG A 379 -7.09 -19.88 36.87
N GLU A 380 -6.04 -19.61 37.66
CA GLU A 380 -6.16 -19.50 39.13
C GLU A 380 -7.16 -18.43 39.57
N MET A 381 -7.19 -17.29 38.87
CA MET A 381 -8.15 -16.21 39.13
C MET A 381 -9.61 -16.64 38.97
N GLY A 382 -9.89 -17.69 38.18
CA GLY A 382 -11.23 -18.27 38.03
C GLY A 382 -11.76 -18.96 39.29
N GLY A 383 -10.87 -19.35 40.21
CA GLY A 383 -11.22 -19.97 41.49
C GLY A 383 -11.78 -21.40 41.39
N GLY A 384 -11.73 -22.13 42.51
CA GLY A 384 -12.23 -23.51 42.59
C GLY A 384 -11.20 -24.59 42.24
N LYS A 385 -11.58 -25.86 42.47
CA LYS A 385 -10.67 -27.01 42.33
C LYS A 385 -10.27 -27.27 40.87
N ASP A 386 -11.21 -27.13 39.93
CA ASP A 386 -10.95 -27.41 38.51
C ASP A 386 -10.02 -26.35 37.90
N ALA A 387 -10.21 -25.09 38.27
CA ALA A 387 -9.36 -23.97 37.86
C ALA A 387 -7.93 -24.11 38.39
N ARG A 388 -7.77 -24.54 39.65
CA ARG A 388 -6.47 -24.83 40.27
C ARG A 388 -5.78 -26.01 39.59
N ALA A 389 -6.49 -27.09 39.30
CA ALA A 389 -5.94 -28.22 38.56
C ALA A 389 -5.47 -27.82 37.15
N ASP A 390 -6.22 -26.96 36.45
CA ASP A 390 -5.81 -26.46 35.13
C ASP A 390 -4.60 -25.51 35.21
N ALA A 391 -4.56 -24.64 36.21
CA ALA A 391 -3.40 -23.78 36.46
C ALA A 391 -2.11 -24.57 36.71
N ALA A 392 -2.18 -25.64 37.51
CA ALA A 392 -1.02 -26.52 37.77
C ALA A 392 -0.42 -27.07 36.46
N ARG A 393 -1.27 -27.44 35.50
CA ARG A 393 -0.85 -27.94 34.18
C ARG A 393 -0.09 -26.87 33.41
N TRP A 394 -0.60 -25.65 33.37
CA TRP A 394 0.04 -24.56 32.63
C TRP A 394 1.33 -24.04 33.29
N HIS A 395 1.40 -24.06 34.63
CA HIS A 395 2.67 -23.86 35.33
C HIS A 395 3.70 -24.93 34.92
N ALA A 396 3.33 -26.21 34.87
CA ALA A 396 4.25 -27.26 34.41
C ALA A 396 4.74 -27.02 32.97
N VAL A 397 3.85 -26.63 32.05
CA VAL A 397 4.24 -26.22 30.68
C VAL A 397 5.21 -25.04 30.70
N SER A 398 4.97 -24.03 31.54
CA SER A 398 5.86 -22.87 31.68
C SER A 398 7.27 -23.25 32.17
N ALA A 399 7.40 -24.21 33.10
CA ALA A 399 8.70 -24.66 33.62
C ALA A 399 9.64 -25.28 32.58
N SER A 400 9.08 -25.77 31.46
CA SER A 400 9.80 -26.49 30.40
C SER A 400 9.67 -25.84 29.03
N GLY A 401 8.95 -24.73 28.94
CA GLY A 401 8.71 -24.00 27.70
C GLY A 401 9.93 -23.23 27.22
N PHE A 402 9.88 -22.77 25.97
CA PHE A 402 10.91 -21.90 25.40
C PHE A 402 10.64 -20.43 25.73
N ASP A 403 11.65 -19.57 25.54
CA ASP A 403 11.64 -18.14 25.87
C ASP A 403 11.47 -17.83 27.38
N ALA A 404 11.84 -18.79 28.23
CA ALA A 404 11.93 -18.60 29.67
C ALA A 404 13.32 -18.09 30.09
N PRO A 405 13.43 -17.07 30.94
CA PRO A 405 14.68 -16.82 31.66
C PRO A 405 14.95 -17.98 32.63
N ALA A 406 16.23 -18.27 32.90
CA ALA A 406 16.62 -19.40 33.76
C ALA A 406 16.01 -19.35 35.17
N SER A 407 15.74 -18.15 35.69
CA SER A 407 15.09 -17.91 36.99
C SER A 407 13.62 -18.35 37.03
N LEU A 408 12.91 -18.27 35.90
CA LEU A 408 11.47 -18.59 35.83
C LEU A 408 11.20 -20.04 36.26
N ARG A 409 12.08 -20.96 35.87
CA ARG A 409 11.93 -22.38 36.21
C ARG A 409 11.90 -22.61 37.72
N GLY A 410 12.80 -21.97 38.47
CA GLY A 410 12.85 -22.10 39.93
C GLY A 410 11.63 -21.50 40.62
N GLU A 411 11.12 -20.38 40.10
CA GLU A 411 9.89 -19.75 40.58
C GLU A 411 8.66 -20.61 40.31
N VAL A 412 8.53 -21.15 39.11
CA VAL A 412 7.42 -22.05 38.74
C VAL A 412 7.43 -23.31 39.61
N LEU A 413 8.60 -23.92 39.85
CA LEU A 413 8.70 -25.11 40.71
C LEU A 413 8.27 -24.82 42.15
N ARG A 414 8.58 -23.61 42.66
CA ARG A 414 8.12 -23.14 43.97
C ARG A 414 6.60 -22.92 43.99
N VAL A 415 6.02 -22.37 42.93
CA VAL A 415 4.57 -22.22 42.81
C VAL A 415 3.89 -23.60 42.75
N LEU A 416 4.42 -24.53 41.95
CA LEU A 416 3.94 -25.91 41.86
C LEU A 416 3.97 -26.64 43.21
N SER A 417 4.93 -26.34 44.10
CA SER A 417 5.00 -26.97 45.43
C SER A 417 3.79 -26.64 46.32
N THR A 418 3.07 -25.57 46.03
CA THR A 418 1.82 -25.17 46.72
C THR A 418 0.58 -25.95 46.27
N PHE A 419 0.66 -26.70 45.16
CA PHE A 419 -0.43 -27.55 44.68
C PHE A 419 -0.42 -28.90 45.38
N THR A 420 -1.61 -29.53 45.43
CA THR A 420 -1.76 -30.86 46.01
C THR A 420 -0.96 -31.91 45.22
N PRO A 421 -0.58 -33.04 45.83
CA PRO A 421 0.12 -34.11 45.12
C PRO A 421 -0.61 -34.62 43.88
N ALA A 422 -1.96 -34.68 43.91
CA ALA A 422 -2.77 -35.12 42.78
C ALA A 422 -2.74 -34.10 41.61
N GLU A 423 -2.81 -32.80 41.90
CA GLU A 423 -2.69 -31.73 40.90
C GLU A 423 -1.30 -31.71 40.28
N ARG A 424 -0.24 -31.89 41.09
CA ARG A 424 1.14 -32.01 40.61
C ARG A 424 1.34 -33.24 39.72
N ALA A 425 0.79 -34.38 40.11
CA ALA A 425 0.89 -35.61 39.32
C ALA A 425 0.20 -35.47 37.94
N ALA A 426 -0.98 -34.83 37.91
CA ALA A 426 -1.68 -34.53 36.66
C ALA A 426 -0.90 -33.54 35.77
N ALA A 427 -0.25 -32.54 36.36
CA ALA A 427 0.59 -31.58 35.64
C ALA A 427 1.89 -32.22 35.11
N ALA A 428 2.50 -33.13 35.88
CA ALA A 428 3.70 -33.86 35.50
C ALA A 428 3.47 -34.84 34.33
N ALA A 429 2.29 -35.45 34.24
CA ALA A 429 1.94 -36.36 33.14
C ALA A 429 2.00 -35.66 31.76
N LEU A 430 1.72 -34.36 31.69
CA LEU A 430 1.79 -33.56 30.46
C LEU A 430 3.22 -33.27 29.98
N LEU A 431 4.20 -33.32 30.90
CA LEU A 431 5.61 -33.14 30.59
C LEU A 431 6.26 -34.42 30.03
N GLY A 432 5.76 -35.59 30.44
CA GLY A 432 6.26 -36.91 30.03
C GLY A 432 5.93 -37.33 28.59
N ALA A 433 4.95 -36.69 27.93
CA ALA A 433 4.48 -37.12 26.61
C ALA A 433 5.28 -36.60 25.41
N ALA A 434 6.29 -35.73 25.58
CA ALA A 434 6.83 -34.95 24.46
C ALA A 434 8.35 -34.79 24.37
N VAL A 435 9.15 -35.42 25.25
CA VAL A 435 10.62 -35.31 25.19
C VAL A 435 11.26 -36.67 25.45
N PRO A 436 12.10 -37.21 24.54
CA PRO A 436 13.01 -38.31 24.86
C PRO A 436 13.99 -37.85 25.96
N GLY A 437 13.93 -38.46 27.15
CA GLY A 437 14.71 -38.07 28.33
C GLY A 437 13.96 -37.23 29.39
N ALA A 438 12.63 -37.24 29.38
CA ALA A 438 11.77 -36.47 30.28
C ALA A 438 12.06 -36.65 31.79
N VAL A 439 11.92 -35.54 32.53
CA VAL A 439 11.94 -35.47 34.00
C VAL A 439 10.69 -36.21 34.52
N SER A 440 10.87 -37.32 35.25
CA SER A 440 9.73 -38.10 35.75
C SER A 440 8.85 -37.28 36.72
N PRO A 441 7.57 -37.66 36.90
CA PRO A 441 6.71 -37.08 37.92
C PRO A 441 7.37 -37.06 39.31
N GLU A 442 8.13 -38.10 39.66
CA GLU A 442 8.89 -38.11 40.91
C GLU A 442 9.98 -37.04 40.92
N ARG A 443 10.69 -36.83 39.80
CA ARG A 443 11.73 -35.83 39.69
C ARG A 443 11.20 -34.39 39.69
N LEU A 444 9.96 -34.14 39.28
CA LEU A 444 9.31 -32.83 39.46
C LEU A 444 8.91 -32.59 40.92
N VAL A 445 8.43 -33.62 41.63
CA VAL A 445 8.15 -33.56 43.06
C VAL A 445 9.45 -33.37 43.86
N ASP A 446 10.51 -34.08 43.48
CA ASP A 446 11.84 -34.00 44.09
C ASP A 446 12.54 -32.66 43.80
N LEU A 447 12.34 -32.08 42.61
CA LEU A 447 12.80 -30.72 42.27
C LEU A 447 11.98 -29.61 42.93
N ALA A 448 10.73 -29.86 43.32
CA ALA A 448 9.90 -28.91 44.06
C ALA A 448 10.11 -28.98 45.58
N GLY A 449 10.66 -30.11 46.07
CA GLY A 449 11.03 -30.31 47.48
C GLY A 449 12.46 -29.87 47.83
N LYS A 450 13.32 -29.69 46.82
CA LYS A 450 14.65 -29.05 46.92
C LYS A 450 14.52 -27.55 46.69
#